data_AF-A0A7S2DZH4-F1
#
_entry.id   AF-A0A7S2DZH4-F1
#
_cell.length_a   1.000
_cell.length_b   1.000
_cell.length_c   1.000
_cell.angle_alpha   90.00
_cell.angle_beta   90.00
_cell.angle_gamma   90.00
#
_symmetry.space_group_name_H-M   'P 1'
#
loop_
_entity.id
_entity.type
_entity.pdbx_description
1 polymer ?
#
loop_
_entity_poly.entity_id
_entity_poly.type
_entity_poly.pdbx_seq_one_letter_code
_entity_poly.pdbx_strand_id
1 'polypeptide(L)'
;PQWLQVDLQRPCIVEAVRVKWWGDYGRRNSLRVLSSCSAGSSIADFSLRGVRERAAEFNGWTELRGWDGPTRLVRLEVGNPGPDCFGLGKQYGIRRVEILGRHVPLEDEVTDCYGLLLRWAESLFADLDLADTQALRFVRVELEAKPPWNFC
;
A
#
# COMPACT_ATOMS: atom_id res chain seq x y z
N PRO A 1 19.15 -8.95 7.54
CA PRO A 1 18.64 -7.57 7.42
C PRO A 1 17.29 -7.47 8.13
N GLN A 2 17.03 -6.39 8.87
CA GLN A 2 15.70 -6.15 9.41
C GLN A 2 14.87 -5.40 8.36
N TRP A 3 13.55 -5.58 8.38
CA TRP A 3 12.68 -4.92 7.43
C TRP A 3 11.37 -4.49 8.07
N LEU A 4 10.80 -3.44 7.50
CA LEU A 4 9.42 -3.00 7.73
C LEU A 4 8.67 -3.12 6.40
N GLN A 5 7.46 -3.63 6.43
CA GLN A 5 6.58 -3.65 5.26
C GLN A 5 5.33 -2.82 5.55
N VAL A 6 4.93 -2.05 4.56
CA VAL A 6 3.69 -1.27 4.56
C VAL A 6 2.81 -1.79 3.44
N ASP A 7 1.63 -2.26 3.80
CA ASP A 7 0.54 -2.56 2.86
C ASP A 7 -0.32 -1.31 2.70
N LEU A 8 -0.38 -0.79 1.47
CA LEU A 8 -1.16 0.39 1.12
C LEU A 8 -2.66 0.09 1.00
N GLN A 9 -3.05 -1.18 1.17
CA GLN A 9 -4.41 -1.74 1.05
C GLN A 9 -4.99 -1.68 -0.37
N ARG A 10 -4.70 -0.63 -1.12
CA ARG A 10 -5.09 -0.42 -2.53
C ARG A 10 -3.87 -0.06 -3.39
N PRO A 11 -3.91 -0.30 -4.71
CA PRO A 11 -2.88 0.17 -5.63
C PRO A 11 -2.78 1.71 -5.64
N CYS A 12 -1.58 2.22 -5.40
CA CYS A 12 -1.26 3.64 -5.41
C CYS A 12 -0.05 3.91 -6.32
N ILE A 13 -0.01 5.12 -6.89
CA ILE A 13 1.22 5.67 -7.46
C ILE A 13 1.97 6.37 -6.34
N VAL A 14 3.15 5.86 -6.00
CA VAL A 14 3.98 6.43 -4.93
C VAL A 14 4.75 7.62 -5.50
N GLU A 15 4.59 8.78 -4.88
CA GLU A 15 5.27 10.03 -5.23
C GLU A 15 6.52 10.28 -4.39
N ALA A 16 6.54 9.81 -3.13
CA ALA A 16 7.71 9.84 -2.28
C ALA A 16 7.63 8.82 -1.14
N VAL A 17 8.79 8.35 -0.69
CA VAL A 17 8.94 7.60 0.57
C VAL A 17 9.87 8.36 1.49
N ARG A 18 9.40 8.67 2.69
CA ARG A 18 10.17 9.43 3.70
C ARG A 18 10.34 8.62 4.97
N VAL A 19 11.55 8.62 5.51
CA VAL A 19 11.89 7.95 6.76
C VAL A 19 12.53 8.97 7.70
N LYS A 20 11.90 9.19 8.85
CA LYS A 20 12.48 9.97 9.94
C LYS A 20 13.24 9.04 10.87
N TRP A 21 14.51 9.33 11.09
CA TRP A 21 15.37 8.55 11.97
C TRP A 21 15.30 9.05 13.41
N TRP A 22 15.58 8.17 14.35
CA TRP A 22 15.80 8.52 15.75
C TRP A 22 17.32 8.68 16.00
N GLY A 23 17.80 9.80 16.53
CA GLY A 23 19.24 10.03 16.67
C GLY A 23 19.99 9.88 15.33
N ASP A 24 21.15 9.23 15.32
CA ASP A 24 22.02 9.11 14.14
C ASP A 24 21.93 7.76 13.39
N TYR A 25 20.88 6.94 13.60
CA TYR A 25 20.76 5.66 12.88
C TYR A 25 20.75 5.82 11.36
N GLY A 26 20.22 6.94 10.87
CA GLY A 26 20.26 7.28 9.44
C GLY A 26 21.66 7.57 8.90
N ARG A 27 22.71 7.68 9.74
CA ARG A 27 24.11 7.72 9.32
C ARG A 27 24.76 6.35 9.28
N ARG A 28 24.39 5.49 10.24
CA ARG A 28 25.07 4.20 10.49
C ARG A 28 24.51 3.06 9.64
N ASN A 29 23.19 3.07 9.42
CA ASN A 29 22.49 1.95 8.82
C ASN A 29 22.24 2.18 7.33
N SER A 30 22.29 1.18 6.47
CA SER A 30 21.86 1.30 5.07
C SER A 30 20.34 1.14 4.95
N LEU A 31 19.71 1.79 3.96
CA LEU A 31 18.28 1.67 3.67
C LEU A 31 18.09 1.29 2.20
N ARG A 32 17.28 0.26 1.94
CA ARG A 32 16.78 -0.09 0.61
C ARG A 32 15.26 -0.07 0.63
N VAL A 33 14.66 0.51 -0.39
CA VAL A 33 13.20 0.56 -0.57
C VAL A 33 12.85 -0.32 -1.76
N LEU A 34 11.94 -1.26 -1.53
CA LEU A 34 11.41 -2.15 -2.54
C LEU A 34 9.90 -2.00 -2.61
N SER A 35 9.30 -2.41 -3.73
CA SER A 35 7.86 -2.41 -3.90
C SER A 35 7.34 -3.68 -4.56
N SER A 36 6.09 -4.03 -4.31
CA SER A 36 5.34 -4.99 -5.13
C SER A 36 3.92 -4.48 -5.43
N CYS A 37 3.36 -4.90 -6.56
CA CYS A 37 1.95 -4.68 -6.89
C CYS A 37 1.06 -5.84 -6.39
N SER A 38 1.65 -7.02 -6.13
CA SER A 38 0.95 -8.20 -5.63
C SER A 38 0.65 -8.11 -4.14
N ALA A 39 -0.54 -8.52 -3.73
CA ALA A 39 -0.95 -8.58 -2.32
C ALA A 39 -0.34 -9.78 -1.55
N GLY A 40 0.07 -10.83 -2.26
CA GLY A 40 0.50 -12.12 -1.68
C GLY A 40 1.96 -12.46 -1.98
N SER A 41 2.82 -11.46 -2.08
CA SER A 41 4.09 -11.61 -2.79
C SER A 41 5.18 -12.29 -1.95
N SER A 42 5.87 -13.26 -2.56
CA SER A 42 7.13 -13.78 -2.05
C SER A 42 8.22 -12.71 -2.15
N ILE A 43 9.39 -12.92 -1.51
CA ILE A 43 10.53 -12.00 -1.63
C ILE A 43 10.95 -11.76 -3.09
N ALA A 44 10.75 -12.76 -3.98
CA ALA A 44 11.13 -12.66 -5.39
C ALA A 44 10.27 -11.65 -6.18
N ASP A 45 9.13 -11.25 -5.65
CA ASP A 45 8.17 -10.37 -6.34
C ASP A 45 8.37 -8.88 -6.02
N PHE A 46 9.45 -8.55 -5.29
CA PHE A 46 9.80 -7.18 -4.94
C PHE A 46 10.80 -6.59 -5.93
N SER A 47 10.46 -5.45 -6.51
CA SER A 47 11.38 -4.64 -7.32
C SER A 47 12.08 -3.61 -6.45
N LEU A 48 13.40 -3.49 -6.58
CA LEU A 48 14.17 -2.42 -5.92
C LEU A 48 13.78 -1.06 -6.51
N ARG A 49 13.38 -0.12 -5.67
CA ARG A 49 12.97 1.23 -6.06
C ARG A 49 13.99 2.29 -5.72
N GLY A 50 14.78 2.06 -4.68
CA GLY A 50 15.91 2.91 -4.41
C GLY A 50 16.72 2.45 -3.22
N VAL A 51 17.92 3.01 -3.14
CA VAL A 51 18.84 2.85 -2.03
C VAL A 51 19.15 4.24 -1.50
N ARG A 52 19.33 4.38 -0.20
CA ARG A 52 19.74 5.66 0.35
C ARG A 52 21.16 6.00 -0.11
N GLU A 53 21.29 7.06 -0.90
CA GLU A 53 22.57 7.52 -1.43
C GLU A 53 23.40 8.32 -0.43
N ARG A 54 22.75 9.03 0.50
CA ARG A 54 23.42 9.92 1.47
C ARG A 54 23.01 9.58 2.90
N ALA A 55 23.95 9.67 3.82
CA ALA A 55 23.68 9.56 5.24
C ALA A 55 22.71 10.68 5.69
N ALA A 56 21.70 10.33 6.50
CA ALA A 56 20.79 11.33 7.07
C ALA A 56 21.50 12.12 8.18
N GLU A 57 21.00 13.30 8.52
CA GLU A 57 21.47 14.02 9.70
C GLU A 57 20.92 13.40 11.01
N PHE A 58 21.41 13.88 12.15
CA PHE A 58 20.90 13.47 13.46
C PHE A 58 19.42 13.86 13.61
N ASN A 59 18.54 12.89 13.89
CA ASN A 59 17.08 13.01 13.81
C ASN A 59 16.56 13.49 12.44
N GLY A 60 17.38 13.34 11.40
CA GLY A 60 17.10 13.82 10.06
C GLY A 60 16.12 12.93 9.29
N TRP A 61 15.75 13.42 8.13
CA TRP A 61 14.93 12.70 7.16
C TRP A 61 15.79 12.08 6.07
N THR A 62 15.36 10.91 5.61
CA THR A 62 15.73 10.38 4.30
C THR A 62 14.50 10.43 3.42
N GLU A 63 14.65 10.97 2.21
CA GLU A 63 13.60 11.03 1.21
C GLU A 63 14.08 10.31 -0.06
N LEU A 64 13.25 9.39 -0.54
CA LEU A 64 13.40 8.78 -1.84
C LEU A 64 12.26 9.28 -2.72
N ARG A 65 12.61 9.66 -3.96
CA ARG A 65 11.62 9.98 -4.98
C ARG A 65 10.76 8.76 -5.25
N GLY A 66 9.50 9.02 -5.56
CA GLY A 66 8.56 8.02 -6.00
C GLY A 66 8.94 7.40 -7.33
N TRP A 67 8.06 6.54 -7.82
CA TRP A 67 8.29 5.80 -9.05
C TRP A 67 6.97 5.62 -9.80
N ASP A 68 7.10 5.42 -11.10
CA ASP A 68 5.96 5.09 -11.93
C ASP A 68 5.51 3.64 -11.71
N GLY A 69 4.20 3.45 -11.87
CA GLY A 69 3.54 2.16 -11.79
C GLY A 69 2.80 1.90 -10.47
N PRO A 70 1.73 1.10 -10.53
CA PRO A 70 0.92 0.78 -9.37
C PRO A 70 1.72 0.01 -8.32
N THR A 71 1.53 0.39 -7.06
CA THR A 71 2.19 -0.21 -5.90
C THR A 71 1.18 -0.52 -4.83
N ARG A 72 1.27 -1.70 -4.23
CA ARG A 72 0.44 -2.11 -3.09
C ARG A 72 1.26 -2.36 -1.84
N LEU A 73 2.45 -2.93 -2.00
CA LEU A 73 3.38 -3.19 -0.90
C LEU A 73 4.63 -2.34 -1.05
N VAL A 74 5.07 -1.71 0.04
CA VAL A 74 6.38 -1.05 0.14
C VAL A 74 7.17 -1.70 1.27
N ARG A 75 8.38 -2.17 0.97
CA ARG A 75 9.28 -2.78 1.95
C ARG A 75 10.52 -1.92 2.14
N LEU A 76 10.82 -1.59 3.39
CA LEU A 76 12.00 -0.86 3.81
C LEU A 76 12.96 -1.84 4.48
N GLU A 77 14.03 -2.23 3.79
CA GLU A 77 15.08 -3.05 4.36
C GLU A 77 16.15 -2.15 4.97
N VAL A 78 16.45 -2.40 6.25
CA VAL A 78 17.49 -1.69 6.99
C VAL A 78 18.64 -2.65 7.28
N GLY A 79 19.82 -2.28 6.81
CA GLY A 79 21.06 -3.06 6.96
C GLY A 79 22.12 -2.31 7.74
N ASN A 80 23.24 -2.99 8.00
CA ASN A 80 24.43 -2.46 8.68
C ASN A 80 24.12 -1.79 10.03
N PRO A 81 23.49 -2.50 10.99
CA PRO A 81 23.17 -1.91 12.29
C PRO A 81 24.42 -1.36 12.98
N GLY A 82 24.34 -0.12 13.44
CA GLY A 82 25.32 0.48 14.35
C GLY A 82 24.78 0.58 15.79
N PRO A 83 25.65 0.65 16.81
CA PRO A 83 25.22 0.92 18.17
C PRO A 83 24.55 2.30 18.25
N ASP A 84 23.63 2.49 19.20
CA ASP A 84 22.95 3.78 19.36
C ASP A 84 23.85 4.84 20.01
N CYS A 85 23.55 6.11 19.74
CA CYS A 85 24.24 7.25 20.32
C CYS A 85 23.81 7.61 21.75
N PHE A 86 22.91 6.84 22.36
CA PHE A 86 22.35 7.09 23.70
C PHE A 86 22.77 6.04 24.75
N GLY A 87 23.57 5.03 24.38
CA GLY A 87 24.05 3.98 25.28
C GLY A 87 22.99 2.94 25.66
N LEU A 88 21.90 2.80 24.90
CA LEU A 88 20.78 1.90 25.19
C LEU A 88 20.92 0.49 24.57
N GLY A 89 22.03 0.21 23.88
CA GLY A 89 22.28 -1.05 23.18
C GLY A 89 21.34 -1.32 22.00
N LYS A 90 20.71 -0.28 21.45
CA LYS A 90 19.74 -0.40 20.35
C LYS A 90 20.45 -0.29 18.99
N GLN A 91 19.94 -0.98 17.96
CA GLN A 91 20.63 -1.13 16.67
C GLN A 91 19.94 -0.47 15.47
N TYR A 92 18.65 -0.19 15.61
CA TYR A 92 17.82 0.45 14.60
C TYR A 92 16.93 1.49 15.28
N GLY A 93 16.66 2.61 14.60
CA GLY A 93 15.74 3.60 15.12
C GLY A 93 15.09 4.38 13.99
N ILE A 94 13.89 3.93 13.64
CA ILE A 94 12.96 4.65 12.79
C ILE A 94 11.93 5.28 13.71
N ARG A 95 11.74 6.59 13.58
CA ARG A 95 10.75 7.35 14.35
C ARG A 95 9.42 7.47 13.59
N ARG A 96 9.49 7.63 12.26
CA ARG A 96 8.32 7.78 11.41
C ARG A 96 8.63 7.30 9.99
N VAL A 97 7.63 6.70 9.36
CA VAL A 97 7.63 6.39 7.93
C VAL A 97 6.43 7.08 7.31
N GLU A 98 6.63 7.72 6.15
CA GLU A 98 5.58 8.32 5.36
C GLU A 98 5.70 7.80 3.92
N ILE A 99 4.59 7.34 3.36
CA ILE A 99 4.47 6.99 1.95
C ILE A 99 3.46 7.96 1.38
N LEU A 100 3.94 8.85 0.51
CA LEU A 100 3.13 9.86 -0.15
C LEU A 100 2.83 9.38 -1.55
N GLY A 101 1.61 9.60 -1.99
CA GLY A 101 1.17 9.18 -3.30
C GLY A 101 -0.30 9.45 -3.50
N ARG A 102 -0.79 9.01 -4.65
CA ARG A 102 -2.19 9.11 -5.05
C ARG A 102 -2.74 7.74 -5.37
N HIS A 103 -4.02 7.55 -5.10
CA HIS A 103 -4.70 6.33 -5.50
C HIS A 103 -4.67 6.21 -7.02
N VAL A 104 -4.44 4.99 -7.52
CA VAL A 104 -4.75 4.68 -8.91
C VAL A 104 -6.26 4.58 -8.97
N PRO A 105 -6.95 5.42 -9.76
CA PRO A 105 -8.36 5.22 -10.02
C PRO A 105 -8.48 3.83 -10.62
N LEU A 106 -9.14 2.93 -9.90
CA LEU A 106 -9.61 1.71 -10.52
C LEU A 106 -10.74 2.21 -11.43
N GLU A 107 -10.49 2.31 -12.73
CA GLU A 107 -11.60 2.48 -13.70
C GLU A 107 -12.63 1.35 -13.53
N ASP A 108 -12.19 0.24 -12.91
CA ASP A 108 -13.01 -0.86 -12.42
C ASP A 108 -13.60 -0.72 -11.02
N GLU A 109 -13.33 0.31 -10.18
CA GLU A 109 -13.86 0.34 -8.78
C GLU A 109 -15.38 0.52 -8.76
N VAL A 110 -15.94 1.23 -9.74
CA VAL A 110 -17.38 1.31 -9.92
C VAL A 110 -17.92 -0.08 -10.29
N THR A 111 -17.30 -0.73 -11.29
CA THR A 111 -17.62 -2.10 -11.74
C THR A 111 -17.43 -3.17 -10.66
N ASP A 112 -16.44 -3.00 -9.77
CA ASP A 112 -16.08 -3.92 -8.69
C ASP A 112 -16.98 -3.71 -7.47
N CYS A 113 -17.42 -2.48 -7.15
CA CYS A 113 -18.49 -2.28 -6.18
C CYS A 113 -19.81 -2.91 -6.67
N TYR A 114 -20.14 -2.80 -7.96
CA TYR A 114 -21.27 -3.50 -8.56
C TYR A 114 -21.11 -5.02 -8.50
N GLY A 115 -19.92 -5.52 -8.83
CA GLY A 115 -19.59 -6.94 -8.75
C GLY A 115 -19.61 -7.51 -7.33
N LEU A 116 -19.12 -6.75 -6.35
CA LEU A 116 -19.14 -7.10 -4.93
C LEU A 116 -20.57 -7.06 -4.37
N LEU A 117 -21.37 -6.05 -4.73
CA LEU A 117 -22.77 -5.97 -4.34
C LEU A 117 -23.58 -7.13 -4.94
N LEU A 118 -23.32 -7.46 -6.21
CA LEU A 118 -23.97 -8.58 -6.90
C LEU A 118 -23.59 -9.92 -6.24
N ARG A 119 -22.30 -10.15 -5.96
CA ARG A 119 -21.85 -11.37 -5.26
C ARG A 119 -22.39 -11.47 -3.84
N TRP A 120 -22.49 -10.35 -3.13
CA TRP A 120 -23.13 -10.29 -1.82
C TRP A 120 -24.61 -10.65 -1.92
N ALA A 121 -25.34 -10.08 -2.90
CA ALA A 121 -26.74 -10.39 -3.13
C ALA A 121 -26.95 -11.86 -3.53
N GLU A 122 -26.12 -12.41 -4.41
CA GLU A 122 -26.14 -13.82 -4.79
C GLU A 122 -25.87 -14.75 -3.62
N SER A 123 -25.02 -14.32 -2.66
CA SER A 123 -24.77 -15.08 -1.44
C SER A 123 -25.89 -14.97 -0.41
N LEU A 124 -26.64 -13.86 -0.39
CA LEU A 124 -27.70 -13.61 0.59
C LEU A 124 -29.03 -14.22 0.17
N PHE A 125 -29.36 -14.12 -1.13
CA PHE A 125 -30.59 -14.62 -1.74
C PHE A 125 -30.35 -16.00 -2.39
N ALA A 126 -29.53 -16.84 -1.74
CA ALA A 126 -29.13 -18.14 -2.28
C ALA A 126 -30.26 -19.18 -2.20
N ASP A 127 -31.28 -18.94 -1.37
CA ASP A 127 -32.43 -19.81 -1.26
C ASP A 127 -33.39 -19.53 -2.42
N LEU A 128 -33.70 -20.57 -3.20
CA LEU A 128 -34.44 -20.48 -4.47
C LEU A 128 -35.95 -20.22 -4.29
N ASP A 129 -36.35 -19.47 -3.25
CA ASP A 129 -37.73 -19.05 -3.11
C ASP A 129 -38.05 -17.91 -4.10
N LEU A 130 -39.35 -17.71 -4.34
CA LEU A 130 -39.81 -16.75 -5.34
C LEU A 130 -39.48 -15.30 -4.94
N ALA A 131 -39.39 -15.00 -3.65
CA ALA A 131 -39.10 -13.67 -3.14
C ALA A 131 -37.62 -13.32 -3.31
N ASP A 132 -36.73 -14.25 -3.01
CA ASP A 132 -35.28 -14.12 -3.18
C ASP A 132 -34.90 -13.99 -4.66
N THR A 133 -35.58 -14.74 -5.53
CA THR A 133 -35.43 -14.61 -6.99
C THR A 133 -35.83 -13.22 -7.48
N GLN A 134 -36.91 -12.65 -6.92
CA GLN A 134 -37.37 -11.31 -7.27
C GLN A 134 -36.44 -10.22 -6.71
N ALA A 135 -35.92 -10.40 -5.50
CA ALA A 135 -34.96 -9.49 -4.88
C ALA A 135 -33.64 -9.44 -5.69
N LEU A 136 -33.10 -10.59 -6.08
CA LEU A 136 -31.90 -10.65 -6.91
C LEU A 136 -32.11 -10.02 -8.30
N ARG A 137 -33.29 -10.24 -8.90
CA ARG A 137 -33.66 -9.60 -10.17
C ARG A 137 -33.73 -8.08 -10.05
N PHE A 138 -34.31 -7.56 -8.96
CA PHE A 138 -34.39 -6.14 -8.71
C PHE A 138 -33.00 -5.51 -8.58
N VAL A 139 -32.10 -6.13 -7.81
CA VAL A 139 -30.71 -5.69 -7.70
C VAL A 139 -30.08 -5.62 -9.09
N ARG A 140 -30.14 -6.71 -9.88
CA ARG A 140 -29.56 -6.73 -11.25
C ARG A 140 -30.07 -5.61 -12.15
N VAL A 141 -31.38 -5.36 -12.16
CA VAL A 141 -31.99 -4.30 -12.99
C VAL A 141 -31.52 -2.91 -12.54
N GLU A 142 -31.45 -2.64 -11.24
CA GLU A 142 -30.95 -1.36 -10.72
C GLU A 142 -29.46 -1.14 -11.00
N LEU A 143 -28.64 -2.20 -10.99
CA LEU A 143 -27.22 -2.11 -11.35
C LEU A 143 -27.03 -1.91 -12.86
N GLU A 144 -27.89 -2.48 -13.70
CA GLU A 144 -27.85 -2.33 -15.17
C GLU A 144 -28.39 -0.97 -15.66
N ALA A 145 -29.30 -0.34 -14.91
CA ALA A 145 -29.91 0.93 -15.30
C ALA A 145 -29.00 2.18 -15.15
N LYS A 146 -27.77 2.04 -14.66
CA LYS A 146 -26.78 3.13 -14.55
C LYS A 146 -25.42 2.70 -15.10
N PRO A 147 -24.96 3.16 -16.28
CA PRO A 147 -23.94 4.26 -16.32
C PRO A 147 -23.86 5.09 -17.65
N PRO A 148 -22.98 6.12 -17.78
CA PRO A 148 -22.33 6.98 -16.78
C PRO A 148 -22.71 8.48 -16.97
N TRP A 149 -22.35 9.31 -15.99
CA TRP A 149 -22.42 10.79 -15.95
C TRP A 149 -23.78 11.41 -15.64
N ASN A 150 -23.94 11.83 -14.37
CA ASN A 150 -24.47 13.15 -14.00
C ASN A 150 -24.22 13.38 -12.50
N PHE A 151 -23.00 13.76 -12.16
CA PHE A 151 -22.77 14.62 -11.01
C PHE A 151 -21.92 15.78 -11.51
N CYS A 152 -22.59 16.92 -11.67
CA CYS A 152 -21.98 18.25 -11.70
C CYS A 152 -21.31 18.55 -10.35
#